data_AF-A0A1K9ZGM3-F1
#
_entry.id   AF-A0A1K9ZGM3-F1
#
_cell.length_a   1.000
_cell.length_b   1.000
_cell.length_c   1.000
_cell.angle_alpha   90.00
_cell.angle_beta   90.00
_cell.angle_gamma   90.00
#
_symmetry.space_group_name_H-M   'P 1'
#
loop_
_entity.id
_entity.type
_entity.pdbx_description
1 polymer ?
#
loop_
_entity_poly.entity_id
_entity_poly.type
_entity_poly.pdbx_seq_one_letter_code
_entity_poly.pdbx_strand_id
1 'polypeptide(L)' 'MLIMMNEKELHRLGVIKDICHKRITQVAATTQLNLTRRHIHKLRQVHLRIKEMNNMVL' A
#
# COMPACT_ATOMS: atom_id res chain seq x y z
N MET A 1 -16.98 -5.54 12.55
CA MET A 1 -15.90 -4.94 13.37
C MET A 1 -15.24 -3.86 12.53
N LEU A 2 -15.46 -2.58 12.85
CA LEU A 2 -14.76 -1.47 12.21
C LEU A 2 -13.28 -1.60 12.59
N ILE A 3 -12.46 -2.09 11.66
CA ILE A 3 -11.06 -2.44 11.91
C ILE A 3 -10.31 -1.13 12.24
N MET A 4 -10.04 -0.87 13.52
CA MET A 4 -9.10 0.17 13.89
C MET A 4 -7.70 -0.29 13.47
N MET A 5 -7.20 0.28 12.39
CA MET A 5 -5.81 0.11 11.98
C MET A 5 -4.92 0.86 12.97
N ASN A 6 -3.82 0.22 13.39
CA ASN A 6 -2.82 0.94 14.15
C ASN A 6 -2.06 1.94 13.26
N GLU A 7 -1.33 2.87 13.87
CA GLU A 7 -0.60 3.91 13.15
C GLU A 7 0.41 3.36 12.12
N LYS A 8 1.04 2.21 12.41
CA LYS A 8 2.00 1.58 11.49
C LYS A 8 1.30 1.05 10.24
N GLU A 9 0.10 0.48 10.41
CA GLU A 9 -0.73 -0.01 9.31
C GLU A 9 -1.26 1.15 8.46
N LEU A 10 -1.70 2.24 9.10
CA LEU A 10 -2.12 3.47 8.44
C LEU A 10 -0.97 4.10 7.64
N HIS A 11 0.20 4.23 8.26
CA HIS A 11 1.41 4.73 7.60
C HIS A 11 1.78 3.87 6.39
N ARG A 12 1.79 2.54 6.55
CA ARG A 12 2.05 1.62 5.44
C ARG A 12 1.05 1.80 4.31
N LEU A 13 -0.25 1.91 4.62
CA LEU A 13 -1.27 2.14 3.61
C LEU A 13 -1.08 3.49 2.89
N GLY A 14 -0.71 4.54 3.63
CA GLY A 14 -0.39 5.85 3.07
C GLY A 14 0.73 5.78 2.04
N VAL A 15 1.86 5.18 2.41
CA VAL A 15 3.02 5.00 1.51
C VAL A 15 2.65 4.17 0.28
N ILE A 16 1.87 3.08 0.42
CA ILE A 16 1.42 2.27 -0.72
C ILE A 16 0.49 3.06 -1.65
N LYS A 17 -0.41 3.91 -1.11
CA LYS A 17 -1.25 4.80 -1.91
C LYS A 17 -0.40 5.80 -2.69
N ASP A 18 0.62 6.38 -2.08
CA ASP A 18 1.51 7.34 -2.75
C ASP A 18 2.31 6.69 -3.89
N ILE A 19 2.71 5.42 -3.76
CA ILE A 19 3.29 4.66 -4.89
C ILE A 19 2.27 4.48 -6.01
N CYS A 20 1.03 4.08 -5.69
CA CYS A 20 -0.03 3.88 -6.68
C CYS A 20 -0.39 5.18 -7.42
N HIS A 21 -0.32 6.32 -6.73
CA HIS A 21 -0.52 7.66 -7.31
C HIS A 21 0.75 8.25 -7.94
N LYS A 22 1.82 7.46 -8.08
CA LYS A 22 3.12 7.87 -8.67
C LYS A 22 3.77 9.08 -7.98
N ARG A 23 3.41 9.37 -6.73
CA ARG A 23 3.99 10.46 -5.93
C ARG A 23 5.39 10.11 -5.43
N ILE A 24 5.62 8.83 -5.17
CA ILE A 24 6.93 8.28 -4.78
C ILE A 24 7.22 7.02 -5.58
N THR A 25 8.51 6.68 -5.71
CA THR A 25 8.95 5.44 -6.35
C THR A 25 8.90 4.26 -5.36
N GLN A 26 8.86 3.04 -5.89
CA GLN A 26 8.98 1.84 -5.04
C GLN A 26 10.32 1.79 -4.29
N VAL A 27 11.38 2.42 -4.83
CA VAL A 27 12.69 2.52 -4.20
C VAL A 27 12.65 3.50 -3.03
N ALA A 28 12.00 4.66 -3.17
CA ALA A 28 11.84 5.58 -2.04
C ALA A 28 11.04 4.93 -0.89
N ALA A 29 10.04 4.12 -1.23
CA ALA A 29 9.21 3.42 -0.25
C ALA A 29 9.96 2.32 0.53
N THR A 30 11.06 1.76 0.00
CA THR A 30 11.83 0.74 0.75
C THR A 30 12.42 1.33 2.02
N THR A 31 12.88 2.59 1.95
CA THR A 31 13.45 3.31 3.09
C THR A 31 12.38 3.71 4.10
N GLN A 32 11.24 4.22 3.64
CA GLN A 32 10.15 4.67 4.53
C GLN A 32 9.50 3.53 5.32
N LEU A 33 9.40 2.35 4.71
CA LEU A 33 8.76 1.19 5.35
C LEU A 33 9.74 0.17 5.91
N ASN A 34 11.05 0.40 5.73
CA ASN A 34 12.10 -0.57 6.05
C ASN A 34 11.79 -1.97 5.46
N LEU A 35 11.44 -2.01 4.18
CA LEU A 35 11.04 -3.22 3.46
C LEU A 35 11.81 -3.35 2.15
N THR A 36 12.08 -4.59 1.73
CA THR A 36 12.68 -4.83 0.41
C THR A 36 11.74 -4.42 -0.72
N ARG A 37 12.30 -4.07 -1.87
CA ARG A 37 11.52 -3.74 -3.08
C ARG A 37 10.52 -4.85 -3.45
N ARG A 38 10.86 -6.12 -3.22
CA ARG A 38 9.96 -7.27 -3.46
C ARG A 38 8.74 -7.25 -2.54
N HIS A 39 8.92 -6.91 -1.27
CA HIS A 39 7.79 -6.76 -0.34
C HIS A 39 6.90 -5.58 -0.73
N ILE A 40 7.49 -4.44 -1.08
CA ILE A 40 6.76 -3.26 -1.59
C ILE A 40 5.95 -3.62 -2.85
N HIS A 41 6.56 -4.33 -3.79
CA HIS A 41 5.88 -4.78 -5.01
C HIS A 41 4.66 -5.67 -4.69
N LYS A 42 4.82 -6.66 -3.80
CA LYS A 42 3.71 -7.53 -3.37
C LYS A 42 2.59 -6.74 -2.69
N LEU A 43 2.92 -5.81 -1.79
CA LEU A 43 1.93 -4.98 -1.10
C LEU A 43 1.14 -4.10 -2.09
N ARG A 44 1.82 -3.50 -3.06
CA ARG A 44 1.18 -2.74 -4.15
C ARG A 44 0.22 -3.63 -4.94
N GLN A 45 0.63 -4.84 -5.33
CA GLN A 45 -0.23 -5.77 -6.08
C GLN A 45 -1.48 -6.17 -5.28
N VAL A 46 -1.33 -6.46 -3.99
CA VAL A 46 -2.46 -6.77 -3.10
C VAL A 46 -3.40 -5.57 -3.01
N HIS A 47 -2.88 -4.37 -2.82
CA HIS A 47 -3.69 -3.16 -2.78
C HIS A 47 -4.49 -2.92 -4.07
N LEU A 48 -3.87 -3.13 -5.24
CA LEU A 48 -4.54 -3.00 -6.53
C LEU A 48 -5.66 -4.02 -6.70
N ARG A 49 -5.42 -5.29 -6.35
CA ARG A 49 -6.46 -6.33 -6.38
C ARG A 49 -7.64 -6.02 -5.46
N ILE A 50 -7.38 -5.56 -4.24
CA ILE A 50 -8.45 -5.16 -3.32
C ILE A 50 -9.24 -3.97 -3.88
N LYS A 51 -8.56 -3.00 -4.48
CA LYS A 51 -9.22 -1.87 -5.13
C LYS A 51 -10.11 -2.32 -6.29
N GLU A 52 -9.64 -3.23 -7.14
CA GLU A 52 -10.42 -3.82 -8.23
C GLU A 52 -11.65 -4.57 -7.70
N MET A 53 -11.50 -5.40 -6.68
CA MET A 53 -12.61 -6.11 -6.06
C MET A 53 -13.67 -5.15 -5.50
N ASN A 54 -13.25 -4.10 -4.79
CA ASN A 54 -14.18 -3.09 -4.26
C ASN A 54 -14.88 -2.29 -5.37
N ASN A 55 -14.25 -2.14 -6.53
CA ASN A 55 -14.79 -1.43 -7.69
C ASN A 55 -15.68 -2.33 -8.57
N MET A 56 -15.70 -3.65 -8.35
CA MET A 56 -16.64 -4.61 -8.98
C MET A 56 -17.89 -4.86 -8.13
N VAL A 57 -17.84 -4.54 -6.84
CA VAL A 57 -18.96 -4.69 -5.90
C VAL A 57 -19.83 -3.42 -5.82
N LEU A 58 -19.41 -2.34 -6.49
CA LEU A 58 -20.17 -1.10 -6.71
C LEU A 58 -20.56 -0.98 -8.18
#